data_AF-A0A3D0UU81-F1
#
_entry.id   AF-A0A3D0UU81-F1
#
_cell.length_a   1.000
_cell.length_b   1.000
_cell.length_c   1.000
_cell.angle_alpha   90.00
_cell.angle_beta   90.00
_cell.angle_gamma   90.00
#
_symmetry.space_group_name_H-M   'P 1'
#
loop_
_entity.id
_entity.type
_entity.pdbx_description
1 polymer ?
#
loop_
_entity_poly.entity_id
_entity_poly.type
_entity_poly.pdbx_seq_one_letter_code
_entity_poly.pdbx_strand_id
1 'polypeptide(L)' 'PLVTKPAIGEHGDGVTVNIKDENMLIRGIETALIHHNDIIIQPFYKGEDYRIIVINHKYIAAMKRVPAHIQ' A
#
# COMPACT_ATOMS: atom_id res chain seq x y z
N PRO A 1 -2.46 -12.42 6.57
CA PRO A 1 -2.84 -11.00 6.76
C PRO A 1 -3.06 -10.34 5.40
N LEU A 2 -3.89 -9.31 5.33
CA LEU A 2 -4.30 -8.65 4.09
C LEU A 2 -3.97 -7.15 4.10
N VAL A 3 -4.09 -6.53 2.93
CA VAL A 3 -4.06 -5.09 2.70
C VAL A 3 -5.30 -4.73 1.88
N THR A 4 -6.00 -3.66 2.25
CA THR A 4 -7.01 -3.00 1.41
C THR A 4 -6.48 -1.66 0.93
N LYS A 5 -6.81 -1.30 -0.31
CA LYS A 5 -6.51 0.03 -0.87
C LYS A 5 -7.51 0.42 -1.96
N PRO A 6 -7.73 1.71 -2.20
CA PRO A 6 -8.37 2.21 -3.41
C PRO A 6 -7.65 1.69 -4.66
N ALA A 7 -8.40 1.40 -5.73
CA ALA A 7 -7.81 1.03 -7.02
C ALA A 7 -6.96 2.16 -7.61
N ILE A 8 -7.38 3.41 -7.35
CA ILE A 8 -6.65 4.64 -7.69
C ILE A 8 -6.50 5.44 -6.40
N GLY A 9 -5.27 5.84 -6.07
CA GLY A 9 -5.00 6.63 -4.89
C GLY A 9 -3.57 7.16 -4.88
N GLU A 10 -3.38 8.28 -4.20
CA GLU A 10 -2.08 8.92 -4.00
C GLU A 10 -1.68 8.87 -2.52
N HIS A 11 -0.40 9.09 -2.23
CA HIS A 11 0.18 9.27 -0.89
C HIS A 11 -0.04 8.13 0.14
N GLY A 12 -0.79 7.09 -0.19
CA GLY A 12 -1.20 6.03 0.74
C GLY A 12 -2.58 6.25 1.38
N ASP A 13 -3.37 7.19 0.86
CA ASP A 13 -4.71 7.48 1.37
C ASP A 13 -5.64 6.28 1.16
N GLY A 14 -6.47 5.98 2.16
CA GLY A 14 -7.37 4.84 2.14
C GLY A 14 -6.71 3.46 2.28
N VAL A 15 -5.39 3.39 2.49
CA VAL A 15 -4.66 2.11 2.62
C VAL A 15 -4.74 1.59 4.05
N THR A 16 -5.23 0.36 4.22
CA THR A 16 -5.18 -0.36 5.50
C THR A 16 -4.30 -1.60 5.37
N VAL A 17 -3.22 -1.67 6.14
CA VAL A 17 -2.24 -2.78 6.08
C VAL A 17 -2.38 -3.73 7.27
N ASN A 18 -1.80 -4.93 7.13
CA ASN A 18 -1.70 -5.91 8.23
C ASN A 18 -3.05 -6.28 8.85
N ILE A 19 -4.08 -6.43 8.00
CA ILE A 19 -5.42 -6.89 8.38
C ILE A 19 -5.35 -8.35 8.80
N LYS A 20 -5.82 -8.69 10.01
CA LYS A 20 -5.66 -10.04 10.60
C LYS A 20 -6.98 -10.80 10.74
N ASP A 21 -8.09 -10.11 10.65
CA ASP A 21 -9.43 -10.67 10.83
C ASP A 21 -10.45 -9.97 9.93
N GLU A 22 -11.66 -10.52 9.90
CA GLU A 22 -12.76 -10.07 9.04
C GLU A 22 -13.29 -8.68 9.43
N ASN A 23 -13.35 -8.35 10.73
CA ASN A 23 -13.81 -7.04 11.19
C ASN A 23 -12.85 -5.93 10.73
N MET A 24 -11.54 -6.18 10.81
CA MET A 24 -10.53 -5.28 10.25
C MET A 24 -10.66 -5.16 8.74
N LEU A 25 -10.98 -6.26 8.04
CA LEU A 25 -11.18 -6.25 6.59
C LEU A 25 -12.35 -5.34 6.20
N ILE A 26 -13.49 -5.48 6.86
CA ILE A 26 -14.67 -4.65 6.60
C ILE A 26 -14.35 -3.17 6.79
N ARG A 27 -13.72 -2.80 7.92
CA ARG A 27 -13.31 -1.41 8.18
C ARG A 27 -12.30 -0.90 7.14
N GLY A 28 -11.37 -1.74 6.72
CA GLY A 28 -10.39 -1.41 5.70
C GLY A 28 -11.03 -1.19 4.32
N ILE A 29 -12.09 -1.91 3.99
CA ILE A 29 -12.89 -1.71 2.78
C ILE A 29 -13.66 -0.38 2.88
N GLU A 30 -14.36 -0.15 3.98
CA GLU A 30 -15.10 1.11 4.20
C GLU A 30 -14.18 2.34 4.10
N THR A 31 -12.99 2.25 4.69
CA THR A 31 -11.98 3.32 4.63
C THR A 31 -11.52 3.57 3.18
N ALA A 32 -11.27 2.51 2.41
CA ALA A 32 -10.86 2.65 1.01
C ALA A 32 -12.00 3.19 0.11
N LEU A 33 -13.27 2.84 0.41
CA LEU A 33 -14.44 3.30 -0.36
C LEU A 33 -14.66 4.82 -0.27
N ILE A 34 -14.18 5.46 0.80
CA ILE A 34 -14.21 6.92 0.93
C ILE A 34 -13.39 7.60 -0.18
N HIS A 35 -12.34 6.94 -0.67
CA HIS A 35 -11.41 7.51 -1.64
C HIS A 35 -11.69 7.06 -3.09
N HIS A 36 -12.24 5.87 -3.30
CA HIS A 36 -12.56 5.36 -4.64
C HIS A 36 -13.58 4.22 -4.59
N ASN A 37 -14.44 4.10 -5.60
CA ASN A 37 -15.48 3.06 -5.65
C ASN A 37 -14.93 1.64 -5.85
N ASP A 38 -13.85 1.50 -6.61
CA ASP A 38 -13.15 0.23 -6.80
C ASP A 38 -12.02 0.06 -5.78
N ILE A 39 -11.92 -1.14 -5.21
CA ILE A 39 -10.95 -1.51 -4.17
C ILE A 39 -10.14 -2.72 -4.59
N ILE A 40 -8.88 -2.74 -4.19
CA ILE A 40 -7.99 -3.90 -4.32
C ILE A 40 -7.74 -4.49 -2.93
N ILE A 41 -7.91 -5.80 -2.82
CA ILE A 41 -7.54 -6.61 -1.65
C ILE A 41 -6.38 -7.49 -2.06
N GLN A 42 -5.30 -7.50 -1.26
CA GLN A 42 -4.11 -8.28 -1.56
C GLN A 42 -3.49 -8.89 -0.29
N PRO A 43 -2.66 -9.94 -0.41
CA PRO A 43 -1.88 -10.43 0.72
C PRO A 43 -0.94 -9.35 1.28
N PHE A 44 -0.79 -9.33 2.59
CA PHE A 44 0.22 -8.52 3.27
C PHE A 44 1.55 -9.28 3.31
N TYR A 45 2.58 -8.72 2.68
CA TYR A 45 3.93 -9.23 2.70
C TYR A 45 4.78 -8.44 3.71
N LYS A 46 5.45 -9.15 4.62
CA LYS A 46 6.48 -8.57 5.49
C LYS A 46 7.78 -8.48 4.71
N GLY A 47 8.44 -7.33 4.77
CA GLY A 47 9.70 -7.10 4.09
C GLY A 47 10.03 -5.61 4.03
N GLU A 48 11.05 -5.31 3.25
CA GLU A 48 11.54 -3.96 3.05
C GLU A 48 10.89 -3.34 1.80
N ASP A 49 10.52 -2.06 1.88
CA ASP A 49 9.96 -1.30 0.76
C ASP A 49 11.10 -0.74 -0.11
N TYR A 50 11.11 -1.09 -1.40
CA TYR A 50 12.08 -0.61 -2.38
C TYR A 50 11.38 0.06 -3.55
N ARG A 51 11.88 1.23 -3.96
CA ARG A 51 11.50 1.87 -5.23
C ARG A 51 12.56 1.60 -6.27
N ILE A 52 12.13 1.11 -7.43
CA ILE A 52 12.99 0.84 -8.58
C ILE A 52 12.80 1.96 -9.59
N ILE A 53 13.90 2.55 -10.06
CA ILE A 53 13.90 3.54 -11.15
C ILE A 53 14.28 2.86 -12.45
N VAL A 54 13.41 3.00 -13.46
CA VAL A 54 13.62 2.51 -14.82
C VAL A 54 13.53 3.70 -15.78
N ILE A 55 14.55 3.87 -16.63
CA ILE A 55 14.59 4.93 -17.66
C ILE A 55 14.90 4.26 -18.99
N ASN A 56 14.13 4.58 -20.03
CA ASN A 56 14.29 3.98 -21.37
C ASN A 56 14.34 2.44 -21.32
N HIS A 57 13.45 1.82 -20.54
CA HIS A 57 13.38 0.37 -20.32
C HIS A 57 14.63 -0.26 -19.69
N LYS A 58 15.53 0.54 -19.12
CA LYS A 58 16.73 0.06 -18.42
C LYS A 58 16.62 0.33 -16.93
N TYR A 59 16.95 -0.67 -16.12
CA TYR A 59 17.13 -0.51 -14.68
C TYR A 59 18.26 0.47 -14.40
N ILE A 60 18.01 1.45 -13.54
CA ILE A 60 18.99 2.48 -13.16
C ILE A 60 19.40 2.32 -11.69
N ALA A 61 18.43 2.22 -10.79
CA ALA A 61 18.69 2.13 -9.35
C ALA A 61 17.51 1.50 -8.61
N ALA A 62 17.80 0.95 -7.43
CA ALA A 62 16.81 0.60 -6.41
C ALA A 62 17.16 1.37 -5.13
N MET A 63 16.16 1.97 -4.49
CA MET A 63 16.31 2.69 -3.23
C MET A 63 15.40 2.08 -2.17
N LYS A 64 15.98 1.80 -0.99
CA LYS A 64 15.21 1.40 0.17
C LYS A 64 14.47 2.62 0.72
N ARG A 65 13.16 2.51 0.93
CA ARG A 65 12.39 3.59 1.56
C ARG A 65 12.52 3.47 3.07
N VAL A 66 13.09 4.52 3.68
CA VAL A 66 13.10 4.68 5.13
C VAL A 66 11.98 5.66 5.50
N PRO A 67 11.04 5.29 6.38
CA PRO A 67 10.01 6.22 6.85
C PRO A 67 10.65 7.48 7.45
N ALA A 68 9.98 8.63 7.28
CA ALA A 68 10.38 9.83 7.99
C ALA A 68 10.33 9.55 9.49
N HIS A 69 11.45 9.79 10.18
CA HIS A 69 11.52 9.77 11.64
C HIS A 69 12.18 11.06 12.10
N ILE A 70 11.75 11.56 13.26
CA ILE A 70 12.43 12.66 13.96
C ILE A 70 13.24 11.99 15.07
N GLN A 71 14.53 12.34 15.20
CA GLN A 71 15.36 11.94 16.33
C GLN A 71 15.16 12.87 17.52
#